data_AF-A0A1E1W8K8-F1
#
_entry.id   AF-A0A1E1W8K8-F1
#
_cell.length_a   1.000
_cell.length_b   1.000
_cell.length_c   1.000
_cell.angle_alpha   90.00
_cell.angle_beta   90.00
_cell.angle_gamma   90.00
#
_symmetry.space_group_name_H-M   'P 1'
#
loop_
_entity.id
_entity.type
_entity.pdbx_description
1 polymer ?
#
loop_
_entity_poly.entity_id
_entity_poly.type
_entity_poly.pdbx_seq_one_letter_code
_entity_poly.pdbx_strand_id
1 'polypeptide(L)'
;MIECALRRPICNSTQLADAILSYNTKFKTIWRFCALHTLFNEHLDEEESQYFFTVTLPEIAKLALDLPKLIQAPIPLLKQEKNHSISLTQLQIASLLANAFFCTFPRRNTSKRNSEYASYPNINFSTLYECAGNDDVLEKLKCICHYFRRVCTKAPRGVLTFSRRGAEARAGARWLHCDVSLCSLPLHVDPTGTIEDAHGLIQLDFANKSVHT
;
A
#
# COMPACT_ATOMS: atom_id res chain seq x y z
N MET A 1 -10.25 2.52 21.09
CA MET A 1 -11.14 3.20 20.12
C MET A 1 -11.16 2.47 18.78
N ILE A 2 -10.00 2.29 18.12
CA ILE A 2 -9.89 1.51 16.86
C ILE A 2 -10.43 0.09 17.02
N GLU A 3 -10.01 -0.65 18.06
CA GLU A 3 -10.51 -2.01 18.28
C GLU A 3 -12.02 -2.09 18.42
N CYS A 4 -12.63 -1.16 19.16
CA CYS A 4 -14.08 -1.13 19.34
C CYS A 4 -14.82 -0.82 18.04
N ALA A 5 -14.23 -0.01 17.15
CA ALA A 5 -14.82 0.33 15.87
C ALA A 5 -14.75 -0.85 14.88
N LEU A 6 -13.59 -1.51 14.80
CA LEU A 6 -13.35 -2.59 13.83
C LEU A 6 -13.90 -3.95 14.28
N ARG A 7 -14.22 -4.15 15.57
CA ARG A 7 -14.89 -5.35 16.07
C ARG A 7 -16.40 -5.35 15.85
N ARG A 8 -16.99 -4.18 15.56
CA ARG A 8 -18.43 -4.09 15.25
C ARG A 8 -18.66 -4.60 13.82
N PRO A 9 -19.80 -5.27 13.56
CA PRO A 9 -20.15 -5.66 12.20
C PRO A 9 -20.31 -4.40 11.34
N ILE A 10 -19.69 -4.42 10.15
CA ILE A 10 -19.76 -3.38 9.15
C ILE A 10 -20.38 -4.01 7.90
N CYS A 11 -21.62 -3.61 7.60
CA CYS A 11 -22.43 -4.26 6.57
C CYS A 11 -22.46 -3.50 5.24
N ASN A 12 -21.95 -2.27 5.18
CA ASN A 12 -21.95 -1.45 3.97
C ASN A 12 -20.87 -0.37 3.99
N SER A 13 -20.72 0.32 2.85
CA SER A 13 -19.71 1.35 2.63
C SER A 13 -19.86 2.56 3.58
N THR A 14 -21.09 2.93 3.94
CA THR A 14 -21.38 4.01 4.90
C THR A 14 -20.90 3.67 6.31
N GLN A 15 -21.22 2.47 6.79
CA GLN A 15 -20.75 1.99 8.09
C GLN A 15 -19.22 1.86 8.14
N LEU A 16 -18.58 1.50 7.01
CA LEU A 16 -17.13 1.47 6.90
C LEU A 16 -16.53 2.87 7.04
N ALA A 17 -17.08 3.86 6.33
CA ALA A 17 -16.67 5.25 6.44
C ALA A 17 -16.85 5.78 7.88
N ASP A 18 -17.99 5.52 8.51
CA ASP A 18 -18.28 5.91 9.89
C ASP A 18 -17.32 5.28 10.89
N ALA A 19 -16.97 4.00 10.70
CA ALA A 19 -15.98 3.33 11.53
C ALA A 19 -14.62 4.03 11.42
N ILE A 20 -14.15 4.33 10.20
CA ILE A 20 -12.86 5.01 9.96
C ILE A 20 -12.85 6.42 10.58
N LEU A 21 -13.95 7.15 10.43
CA LEU A 21 -14.11 8.51 10.96
C LEU A 21 -14.26 8.56 12.48
N SER A 22 -14.69 7.46 13.12
CA SER A 22 -14.88 7.40 14.58
C SER A 22 -13.59 7.66 15.36
N TYR A 23 -12.44 7.20 14.85
CA TYR A 23 -11.11 7.43 15.41
C TYR A 23 -10.29 8.48 14.66
N ASN A 24 -10.75 8.94 13.49
CA ASN A 24 -10.18 10.07 12.74
C ASN A 24 -11.03 11.34 12.88
N THR A 25 -11.43 11.69 14.10
CA THR A 25 -12.43 12.75 14.37
C THR A 25 -12.10 14.12 13.78
N LYS A 26 -10.81 14.47 13.68
CA LYS A 26 -10.34 15.72 13.07
C LYS A 26 -10.63 15.84 11.57
N PHE A 27 -10.91 14.72 10.91
CA PHE A 27 -11.12 14.64 9.47
C PHE A 27 -12.58 14.38 9.09
N LYS A 28 -13.51 14.32 10.07
CA LYS A 28 -14.94 14.06 9.83
C LYS A 28 -15.60 14.99 8.81
N THR A 29 -15.18 16.25 8.77
CA THR A 29 -15.73 17.26 7.85
C THR A 29 -14.87 17.44 6.60
N ILE A 30 -13.74 16.74 6.51
CA ILE A 30 -12.74 16.91 5.45
C ILE A 30 -12.78 15.70 4.52
N TRP A 31 -12.69 14.50 5.08
CA TRP A 31 -12.65 13.27 4.28
C TRP A 31 -14.03 12.94 3.74
N ARG A 32 -14.07 12.76 2.43
CA ARG A 32 -15.21 12.19 1.71
C ARG A 32 -14.86 10.75 1.36
N PHE A 33 -15.88 9.93 1.16
CA PHE A 33 -15.72 8.50 0.81
C PHE A 33 -16.43 8.20 -0.52
N CYS A 34 -16.43 9.17 -1.44
CA CYS A 34 -17.17 9.11 -2.69
C CYS A 34 -16.80 7.87 -3.52
N ALA A 35 -15.52 7.63 -3.81
CA ALA A 35 -15.09 6.43 -4.54
C ALA A 35 -15.46 5.14 -3.82
N LEU A 36 -15.37 5.10 -2.49
CA LEU A 36 -15.75 3.92 -1.71
C LEU A 36 -17.24 3.61 -1.89
N HIS A 37 -18.10 4.61 -1.79
CA HIS A 37 -19.54 4.43 -1.97
C HIS A 37 -19.88 4.05 -3.42
N THR A 38 -19.33 4.75 -4.40
CA THR A 38 -19.53 4.45 -5.83
C THR A 38 -19.08 3.04 -6.18
N LEU A 39 -17.97 2.56 -5.63
CA LEU A 39 -17.52 1.19 -5.86
C LEU A 39 -18.56 0.16 -5.40
N PHE A 40 -18.94 0.22 -4.12
CA PHE A 40 -19.78 -0.81 -3.49
C PHE A 40 -21.27 -0.71 -3.82
N ASN A 41 -21.74 0.47 -4.23
CA ASN A 41 -23.14 0.70 -4.50
C ASN A 41 -23.48 0.72 -6.01
N GLU A 42 -22.52 1.07 -6.87
CA GLU A 42 -22.78 1.27 -8.31
C GLU A 42 -21.96 0.36 -9.23
N HIS A 43 -20.77 -0.09 -8.83
CA HIS A 43 -19.85 -0.83 -9.71
C HIS A 43 -19.72 -2.33 -9.41
N LEU A 44 -19.78 -2.71 -8.13
CA LEU A 44 -19.82 -4.12 -7.74
C LEU A 44 -21.26 -4.62 -7.77
N ASP A 45 -21.45 -5.87 -8.16
CA ASP A 45 -22.74 -6.50 -8.03
C ASP A 45 -23.09 -6.76 -6.54
N GLU A 46 -24.36 -7.07 -6.28
CA GLU A 46 -24.87 -7.25 -4.92
C GLU A 46 -24.16 -8.39 -4.20
N GLU A 47 -23.86 -9.49 -4.91
CA GLU A 47 -23.19 -10.66 -4.36
C GLU A 47 -21.73 -10.37 -3.97
N GLU A 48 -20.96 -9.69 -4.81
CA GLU A 48 -19.58 -9.30 -4.53
C GLU A 48 -19.50 -8.30 -3.39
N SER A 49 -20.39 -7.31 -3.38
CA SER A 49 -20.48 -6.31 -2.31
C SER A 49 -20.82 -6.99 -0.97
N GLN A 50 -21.84 -7.87 -0.96
CA GLN A 50 -22.21 -8.63 0.22
C GLN A 50 -21.07 -9.54 0.70
N TYR A 51 -20.41 -10.26 -0.21
CA TYR A 51 -19.27 -11.12 0.12
C TYR A 51 -18.12 -10.30 0.73
N PHE A 52 -17.86 -9.10 0.20
CA PHE A 52 -16.84 -8.24 0.77
C PHE A 52 -17.16 -7.88 2.22
N PHE A 53 -18.34 -7.36 2.52
CA PHE A 53 -18.70 -6.92 3.89
C PHE A 53 -18.89 -8.09 4.87
N THR A 54 -19.35 -9.25 4.42
CA THR A 54 -19.64 -10.40 5.29
C THR A 54 -18.45 -11.32 5.51
N VAL A 55 -17.55 -11.45 4.53
CA VAL A 55 -16.42 -12.40 4.58
C VAL A 55 -15.08 -11.67 4.58
N THR A 56 -14.85 -10.79 3.60
CA THR A 56 -13.51 -10.24 3.37
C THR A 56 -13.15 -9.18 4.41
N LEU A 57 -14.00 -8.17 4.60
CA LEU A 57 -13.76 -7.05 5.51
C LEU A 57 -13.54 -7.46 6.97
N PRO A 58 -14.29 -8.43 7.55
CA PRO A 58 -14.01 -8.93 8.90
C PRO A 58 -12.62 -9.56 9.04
N GLU A 59 -12.13 -10.28 8.02
CA GLU A 59 -10.78 -10.84 8.03
C GLU A 59 -9.71 -9.75 7.85
N ILE A 60 -9.96 -8.71 7.05
CA ILE A 60 -9.08 -7.52 6.99
C ILE A 60 -9.02 -6.86 8.38
N ALA A 61 -10.17 -6.69 9.05
CA ALA A 61 -10.23 -6.13 10.39
C ALA A 61 -9.43 -6.95 11.39
N LYS A 62 -9.54 -8.28 11.35
CA LYS A 62 -8.73 -9.19 12.17
C LYS A 62 -7.24 -9.04 11.90
N LEU A 63 -6.82 -8.99 10.63
CA LEU A 63 -5.42 -8.72 10.26
C LEU A 63 -4.93 -7.38 10.81
N ALA A 64 -5.76 -6.35 10.75
CA ALA A 64 -5.40 -5.03 11.29
C ALA A 64 -5.23 -5.06 12.81
N LEU A 65 -6.12 -5.74 13.52
CA LEU A 65 -6.11 -5.87 14.98
C LEU A 65 -5.00 -6.80 15.50
N ASP A 66 -4.56 -7.78 14.71
CA ASP A 66 -3.45 -8.67 15.06
C ASP A 66 -2.06 -8.04 14.84
N LEU A 67 -1.98 -6.78 14.35
CA LEU A 67 -0.72 -6.07 14.10
C LEU A 67 0.27 -6.13 15.29
N PRO A 68 -0.12 -5.88 16.56
CA PRO A 68 0.82 -5.94 17.68
C PRO A 68 1.38 -7.35 17.94
N LYS A 69 0.65 -8.40 17.56
CA LYS A 69 1.11 -9.79 17.69
C LYS A 69 2.08 -10.16 16.56
N LEU A 70 1.81 -9.66 15.36
CA LEU A 70 2.59 -9.95 14.15
C LEU A 70 3.88 -9.11 14.08
N ILE A 71 3.86 -7.90 14.61
CA ILE A 71 4.98 -6.95 14.58
C ILE A 71 5.30 -6.54 16.02
N GLN A 72 6.19 -7.31 16.62
CA GLN A 72 6.57 -7.16 18.04
C GLN A 72 7.75 -6.18 18.24
N ALA A 73 8.40 -5.78 17.15
CA ALA A 73 9.52 -4.85 17.16
C ALA A 73 9.23 -3.65 16.25
N PRO A 74 9.75 -2.46 16.59
CA PRO A 74 9.57 -1.27 15.76
C PRO A 74 10.22 -1.48 14.39
N ILE A 75 9.50 -1.11 13.32
CA ILE A 75 10.03 -1.15 11.96
C ILE A 75 10.93 0.09 11.75
N PRO A 76 12.21 -0.07 11.42
CA PRO A 76 13.11 1.06 11.21
C PRO A 76 12.72 1.84 9.96
N LEU A 77 12.89 3.16 9.99
CA LEU A 77 12.66 4.00 8.82
C LEU A 77 13.87 3.98 7.89
N LEU A 78 13.64 3.69 6.60
CA LEU A 78 14.66 3.73 5.55
C LEU A 78 14.96 5.18 5.13
N LYS A 79 15.71 5.90 5.97
CA LYS A 79 16.06 7.31 5.80
C LYS A 79 17.06 7.55 4.66
N GLN A 80 17.06 8.77 4.11
CA GLN A 80 18.04 9.21 3.12
C GLN A 80 19.47 8.96 3.59
N GLU A 81 20.37 8.66 2.65
CA GLU A 81 21.81 8.42 2.87
C GLU A 81 22.15 7.20 3.76
N LYS A 82 21.17 6.43 4.20
CA LYS A 82 21.39 5.19 4.96
C LYS A 82 21.18 3.96 4.09
N ASN A 83 22.22 3.13 4.03
CA ASN A 83 22.14 1.78 3.50
C ASN A 83 21.50 0.86 4.54
N HIS A 84 20.28 0.41 4.29
CA HIS A 84 19.58 -0.47 5.22
C HIS A 84 18.55 -1.34 4.50
N SER A 85 18.33 -2.54 5.02
CA SER A 85 17.39 -3.51 4.48
C SER A 85 16.48 -4.03 5.58
N ILE A 86 15.21 -4.24 5.24
CA ILE A 86 14.18 -4.76 6.16
C ILE A 86 13.53 -5.94 5.47
N SER A 87 13.46 -7.07 6.17
CA SER A 87 12.73 -8.26 5.71
C SER A 87 11.45 -8.41 6.52
N LEU A 88 10.32 -8.53 5.84
CA LEU A 88 9.01 -8.74 6.44
C LEU A 88 8.32 -9.92 5.77
N THR A 89 7.61 -10.72 6.55
CA THR A 89 6.74 -11.75 5.99
C THR A 89 5.57 -11.11 5.23
N GLN A 90 5.06 -11.79 4.22
CA GLN A 90 3.88 -11.34 3.48
C GLN A 90 2.67 -11.14 4.40
N LEU A 91 2.55 -11.94 5.47
CA LEU A 91 1.49 -11.80 6.48
C LEU A 91 1.63 -10.50 7.28
N GLN A 92 2.85 -10.13 7.69
CA GLN A 92 3.11 -8.84 8.36
C GLN A 92 2.78 -7.67 7.45
N ILE A 93 3.11 -7.76 6.16
CA ILE A 93 2.79 -6.73 5.16
C ILE A 93 1.27 -6.63 4.97
N ALA A 94 0.55 -7.76 4.87
CA ALA A 94 -0.90 -7.76 4.78
C ALA A 94 -1.56 -7.07 5.98
N SER A 95 -1.03 -7.29 7.20
CA SER A 95 -1.49 -6.60 8.42
C SER A 95 -1.20 -5.09 8.40
N LEU A 96 -0.02 -4.67 7.91
CA LEU A 96 0.31 -3.25 7.71
C LEU A 96 -0.62 -2.60 6.68
N LEU A 97 -0.88 -3.26 5.55
CA LEU A 97 -1.80 -2.77 4.53
C LEU A 97 -3.24 -2.74 5.03
N ALA A 98 -3.67 -3.69 5.86
CA ALA A 98 -4.99 -3.65 6.50
C ALA A 98 -5.14 -2.41 7.40
N ASN A 99 -4.09 -2.06 8.14
CA ASN A 99 -4.04 -0.82 8.92
C ASN A 99 -4.06 0.45 8.04
N ALA A 100 -3.39 0.42 6.89
CA ALA A 100 -3.45 1.50 5.90
C ALA A 100 -4.86 1.67 5.30
N PHE A 101 -5.52 0.56 4.98
CA PHE A 101 -6.90 0.51 4.51
C PHE A 101 -7.87 1.14 5.53
N PHE A 102 -7.76 0.77 6.80
CA PHE A 102 -8.55 1.39 7.86
C PHE A 102 -8.04 2.77 8.31
N CYS A 103 -7.03 3.33 7.66
CA CYS A 103 -6.44 4.63 7.99
C CYS A 103 -6.02 4.77 9.47
N THR A 104 -5.40 3.73 10.05
CA THR A 104 -5.05 3.68 11.49
C THR A 104 -3.66 4.22 11.80
N PHE A 105 -2.81 4.50 10.80
CA PHE A 105 -1.47 5.03 11.07
C PHE A 105 -1.54 6.48 11.59
N PRO A 106 -1.12 6.74 12.84
CA PRO A 106 -1.21 8.06 13.43
C PRO A 106 -0.19 9.01 12.82
N ARG A 107 -0.48 10.32 12.82
CA ARG A 107 0.41 11.39 12.30
C ARG A 107 0.76 11.29 10.81
N ARG A 108 0.09 10.42 10.05
CA ARG A 108 0.29 10.21 8.61
C ARG A 108 -0.80 10.80 7.72
N ASN A 109 -1.69 11.61 8.29
CA ASN A 109 -2.87 12.20 7.62
C ASN A 109 -2.73 13.71 7.34
N THR A 110 -1.55 14.29 7.55
CA THR A 110 -1.33 15.74 7.36
C THR A 110 -0.25 15.99 6.32
N SER A 111 -0.56 16.84 5.34
CA SER A 111 0.40 17.29 4.33
C SER A 111 1.16 18.55 4.76
N LYS A 112 1.11 18.92 6.05
CA LYS A 112 1.81 20.11 6.54
C LYS A 112 3.32 19.91 6.42
N ARG A 113 4.00 20.90 5.83
CA ARG A 113 5.45 20.88 5.57
C ARG A 113 6.31 20.68 6.83
N ASN A 114 5.81 21.08 8.00
CA ASN A 114 6.50 20.93 9.29
C ASN A 114 6.07 19.68 10.07
N SER A 115 5.37 18.74 9.43
CA SER A 115 4.99 17.48 10.07
C SER A 115 6.14 16.49 10.12
N GLU A 116 6.13 15.61 11.12
CA GLU A 116 7.16 14.60 11.37
C GLU A 116 7.45 13.70 10.15
N TYR A 117 6.43 13.46 9.32
CA TYR A 117 6.49 12.56 8.16
C TYR A 117 6.35 13.30 6.81
N ALA A 118 6.58 14.62 6.75
CA ALA A 118 6.41 15.41 5.52
C ALA A 118 7.29 14.93 4.34
N SER A 119 8.41 14.26 4.63
CA SER A 119 9.31 13.69 3.61
C SER A 119 9.01 12.22 3.26
N TYR A 120 7.93 11.66 3.79
CA TYR A 120 7.47 10.30 3.52
C TYR A 120 6.19 10.31 2.70
N PRO A 121 5.96 9.30 1.85
CA PRO A 121 4.72 9.16 1.12
C PRO A 121 3.53 8.93 2.07
N ASN A 122 2.33 9.22 1.59
CA ASN A 122 1.10 8.86 2.29
C ASN A 122 0.97 7.33 2.35
N ILE A 123 0.54 6.81 3.50
CA ILE A 123 0.32 5.37 3.70
C ILE A 123 -1.16 5.03 3.85
N ASN A 124 -1.93 5.90 4.48
CA ASN A 124 -3.36 5.67 4.69
C ASN A 124 -4.13 5.89 3.39
N PHE A 125 -5.18 5.09 3.17
CA PHE A 125 -5.92 5.08 1.91
C PHE A 125 -6.99 6.17 1.82
N SER A 126 -6.96 7.17 2.72
CA SER A 126 -7.96 8.23 2.78
C SER A 126 -8.11 8.99 1.47
N THR A 127 -7.00 9.27 0.78
CA THR A 127 -7.03 9.96 -0.53
C THR A 127 -7.65 9.11 -1.61
N LEU A 128 -7.51 7.78 -1.53
CA LEU A 128 -8.11 6.85 -2.47
C LEU A 128 -9.63 6.79 -2.31
N TYR A 129 -10.14 6.94 -1.09
CA TYR A 129 -11.58 6.97 -0.81
C TYR A 129 -12.24 8.31 -1.19
N GLU A 130 -11.48 9.42 -1.11
CA GLU A 130 -11.99 10.77 -1.32
C GLU A 130 -12.24 11.11 -2.80
N CYS A 131 -11.43 10.57 -3.70
CA CYS A 131 -11.57 10.84 -5.13
C CYS A 131 -12.99 10.55 -5.62
N ALA A 132 -13.56 11.46 -6.41
CA ALA A 132 -14.86 11.30 -7.03
C ALA A 132 -14.69 11.30 -8.55
N GLY A 133 -15.37 10.38 -9.24
CA GLY A 133 -15.57 10.47 -10.69
C GLY A 133 -14.42 10.01 -11.59
N ASN A 134 -13.45 9.25 -11.10
CA ASN A 134 -12.45 8.63 -11.97
C ASN A 134 -12.50 7.10 -11.88
N ASP A 135 -12.69 6.44 -13.02
CA ASP A 135 -12.72 4.98 -13.15
C ASP A 135 -11.39 4.34 -12.72
N ASP A 136 -10.26 5.04 -12.89
CA ASP A 136 -8.94 4.54 -12.50
C ASP A 136 -8.84 4.28 -10.99
N VAL A 137 -9.50 5.11 -10.17
CA VAL A 137 -9.56 4.94 -8.72
C VAL A 137 -10.40 3.73 -8.33
N LEU A 138 -11.50 3.49 -9.05
CA LEU A 138 -12.37 2.35 -8.80
C LEU A 138 -11.64 1.04 -9.13
N GLU A 139 -10.91 0.98 -10.24
CA GLU A 139 -10.09 -0.18 -10.59
C GLU A 139 -8.95 -0.41 -9.59
N LYS A 140 -8.32 0.66 -9.08
CA LYS A 140 -7.34 0.55 -7.97
C LYS A 140 -7.97 -0.07 -6.72
N LEU A 141 -9.18 0.35 -6.35
CA LEU A 141 -9.90 -0.20 -5.21
C LEU A 141 -10.29 -1.66 -5.43
N LYS A 142 -10.75 -2.05 -6.63
CA LYS A 142 -11.02 -3.45 -6.99
C LYS A 142 -9.78 -4.32 -6.82
N CYS A 143 -8.63 -3.86 -7.34
CA CYS A 143 -7.34 -4.54 -7.17
C CYS A 143 -6.97 -4.73 -5.69
N ILE A 144 -7.17 -3.71 -4.86
CA ILE A 144 -6.93 -3.78 -3.41
C ILE A 144 -7.88 -4.77 -2.72
N CYS A 145 -9.18 -4.73 -3.04
CA CYS A 145 -10.16 -5.67 -2.50
C CYS A 145 -9.82 -7.11 -2.89
N HIS A 146 -9.42 -7.33 -4.14
CA HIS A 146 -8.99 -8.63 -4.65
C HIS A 146 -7.71 -9.11 -3.95
N TYR A 147 -6.73 -8.23 -3.72
CA TYR A 147 -5.54 -8.55 -2.93
C TYR A 147 -5.93 -9.05 -1.53
N PHE A 148 -6.79 -8.31 -0.83
CA PHE A 148 -7.24 -8.69 0.52
C PHE A 148 -8.02 -10.00 0.52
N ARG A 149 -8.92 -10.21 -0.45
CA ARG A 149 -9.61 -11.49 -0.64
C ARG A 149 -8.60 -12.65 -0.73
N ARG A 150 -7.56 -12.52 -1.56
CA ARG A 150 -6.54 -13.56 -1.72
C ARG A 150 -5.77 -13.87 -0.44
N VAL A 151 -5.28 -12.85 0.25
CA VAL A 151 -4.45 -13.05 1.47
C VAL A 151 -5.28 -13.52 2.67
N CYS A 152 -6.55 -13.14 2.74
CA CYS A 152 -7.47 -13.60 3.79
C CYS A 152 -7.93 -15.04 3.54
N THR A 153 -8.17 -15.44 2.28
CA THR A 153 -8.52 -16.83 1.94
C THR A 153 -7.36 -17.79 2.15
N LYS A 154 -6.14 -17.40 1.77
CA LYS A 154 -4.93 -18.23 1.95
C LYS A 154 -3.79 -17.37 2.45
N ALA A 155 -3.44 -17.56 3.71
CA ALA A 155 -2.35 -16.83 4.36
C ALA A 155 -1.03 -17.00 3.57
N PRO A 156 -0.42 -15.89 3.12
CA PRO A 156 0.81 -15.93 2.35
C PRO A 156 2.02 -16.26 3.25
N ARG A 157 2.98 -17.03 2.73
CA ARG A 157 4.11 -17.57 3.51
C ARG A 157 5.48 -17.03 3.09
N GLY A 158 5.53 -16.21 2.03
CA GLY A 158 6.77 -15.63 1.53
C GLY A 158 7.31 -14.50 2.40
N VAL A 159 8.51 -14.06 2.09
CA VAL A 159 9.20 -12.93 2.72
C VAL A 159 9.58 -11.93 1.64
N LEU A 160 9.36 -10.64 1.91
CA LEU A 160 9.81 -9.55 1.06
C LEU A 160 10.93 -8.79 1.78
N THR A 161 11.96 -8.42 1.01
CA THR A 161 13.07 -7.60 1.50
C THR A 161 13.07 -6.25 0.81
N PHE A 162 12.90 -5.19 1.58
CA PHE A 162 13.00 -3.80 1.11
C PHE A 162 14.40 -3.28 1.42
N SER A 163 15.15 -2.86 0.40
CA SER A 163 16.53 -2.37 0.57
C SER A 163 16.67 -0.96 0.05
N ARG A 164 17.08 -0.03 0.91
CA ARG A 164 17.51 1.31 0.50
C ARG A 164 19.02 1.31 0.29
N ARG A 165 19.46 1.71 -0.90
CA ARG A 165 20.87 1.87 -1.24
C ARG A 165 21.15 3.33 -1.58
N GLY A 166 22.01 3.97 -0.80
CA GLY A 166 22.64 5.24 -1.13
C GLY A 166 23.98 4.97 -1.80
N ALA A 167 24.14 5.46 -3.04
CA ALA A 167 25.44 5.47 -3.70
C ALA A 167 26.28 6.63 -3.15
N GLU A 168 27.56 6.39 -2.87
CA GLU A 168 28.46 7.49 -2.56
C GLU A 168 28.73 8.31 -3.82
N ALA A 169 28.54 9.64 -3.76
CA ALA A 169 28.75 10.54 -4.90
C ALA A 169 30.18 10.44 -5.50
N ARG A 170 31.14 10.04 -4.66
CA ARG A 170 32.56 9.84 -4.99
C ARG A 170 32.91 8.43 -5.51
N ALA A 171 31.96 7.49 -5.45
CA ALA A 171 32.09 6.16 -6.06
C ALA A 171 31.46 6.09 -7.46
N GLY A 172 31.06 7.24 -8.04
CA GLY A 172 30.52 7.31 -9.38
C GLY A 172 31.50 6.75 -10.42
N ALA A 173 30.99 5.97 -11.37
CA ALA A 173 31.79 5.44 -12.45
C ALA A 173 32.50 6.60 -13.18
N ARG A 174 33.80 6.46 -13.43
CA ARG A 174 34.56 7.39 -14.28
C ARG A 174 34.17 7.13 -15.73
N TRP A 175 32.98 7.58 -16.15
CA TRP A 175 32.40 7.29 -17.47
C TRP A 175 33.36 7.55 -18.63
N LEU A 176 34.10 8.66 -18.57
CA LEU A 176 35.13 9.04 -19.55
C LEU A 176 36.31 8.07 -19.67
N HIS A 177 36.54 7.23 -18.65
CA HIS A 177 37.66 6.28 -18.56
C HIS A 177 37.15 4.84 -18.42
N CYS A 178 35.89 4.59 -18.77
CA CYS A 178 35.27 3.28 -18.65
C CYS A 178 35.47 2.52 -19.96
N ASP A 179 36.40 1.57 -19.98
CA ASP A 179 36.72 0.76 -21.17
C ASP A 179 35.91 -0.55 -21.25
N VAL A 180 34.82 -0.65 -20.48
CA VAL A 180 33.95 -1.85 -20.47
C VAL A 180 33.18 -1.95 -21.79
N SER A 181 33.39 -3.05 -22.52
CA SER A 181 32.73 -3.28 -23.81
C SER A 181 31.24 -3.53 -23.66
N LEU A 182 30.42 -2.76 -24.39
CA LEU A 182 28.96 -2.93 -24.48
C LEU A 182 28.56 -4.29 -25.07
N CYS A 183 29.38 -4.84 -25.97
CA CYS A 183 29.11 -6.10 -26.65
C CYS A 183 29.17 -7.35 -25.74
N SER A 184 29.58 -7.19 -24.49
CA SER A 184 29.62 -8.28 -23.49
C SER A 184 28.25 -8.59 -22.87
N LEU A 185 27.25 -7.72 -23.06
CA LEU A 185 25.91 -7.88 -22.52
C LEU A 185 24.94 -8.32 -23.63
N PRO A 186 24.23 -9.46 -23.48
CA PRO A 186 23.19 -9.85 -24.42
C PRO A 186 22.05 -8.82 -24.38
N LEU A 187 21.80 -8.16 -25.51
CA LEU A 187 20.70 -7.22 -25.67
C LEU A 187 19.52 -7.92 -26.34
N HIS A 188 18.38 -7.94 -25.65
CA HIS A 188 17.10 -8.40 -26.19
C HIS A 188 16.11 -7.24 -26.20
N VAL A 189 15.45 -7.02 -27.34
CA VAL A 189 14.43 -5.98 -27.51
C VAL A 189 13.17 -6.64 -28.02
N ASP A 190 12.10 -6.53 -27.23
CA ASP A 190 10.77 -7.04 -27.56
C ASP A 190 9.78 -5.87 -27.51
N PRO A 191 9.13 -5.50 -28.64
CA PRO A 191 8.14 -4.44 -28.67
C PRO A 191 6.76 -4.86 -28.15
N THR A 192 6.55 -6.15 -27.84
CA THR A 192 5.25 -6.72 -27.48
C THR A 192 5.14 -7.10 -26.00
N GLY A 193 6.22 -7.60 -25.40
CA GLY A 193 6.27 -7.96 -23.99
C GLY A 193 6.32 -6.76 -23.05
N THR A 194 5.89 -6.96 -21.81
CA THR A 194 6.01 -5.98 -20.73
C THR A 194 7.10 -6.38 -19.72
N ILE A 195 7.42 -5.48 -18.79
CA ILE A 195 8.49 -5.71 -17.81
C ILE A 195 8.10 -6.84 -16.84
N GLU A 196 6.82 -6.89 -16.45
CA GLU A 196 6.28 -7.88 -15.51
C GLU A 196 6.28 -9.31 -16.07
N ASP A 197 6.24 -9.47 -17.40
CA ASP A 197 6.32 -10.75 -18.09
C ASP A 197 7.74 -11.34 -18.09
N ALA A 198 8.76 -10.51 -17.86
CA ALA A 198 10.16 -10.91 -17.84
C ALA A 198 10.55 -11.58 -16.52
N HIS A 199 10.06 -12.80 -16.29
CA HIS A 199 10.28 -13.55 -15.06
C HIS A 199 11.77 -13.91 -14.83
N GLY A 200 12.22 -13.78 -13.58
CA GLY A 200 13.59 -14.14 -13.16
C GLY A 200 14.67 -13.10 -13.47
N LEU A 201 14.30 -11.97 -14.09
CA LEU A 201 15.20 -10.84 -14.34
C LEU A 201 15.02 -9.75 -13.28
N ILE A 202 15.99 -8.82 -13.23
CA ILE A 202 15.84 -7.58 -12.46
C ILE A 202 14.85 -6.69 -13.23
N GLN A 203 13.67 -6.53 -12.66
CA GLN A 203 12.61 -5.69 -13.23
C GLN A 203 12.76 -4.25 -12.75
N LEU A 204 12.70 -3.30 -13.68
CA LEU A 204 12.82 -1.87 -13.39
C LEU A 204 11.43 -1.27 -13.16
N ASP A 205 11.33 -0.41 -12.15
CA ASP A 205 10.15 0.43 -11.90
C ASP A 205 10.47 1.88 -12.28
N PHE A 206 9.56 2.53 -13.01
CA PHE A 206 9.67 3.94 -13.39
C PHE A 206 9.20 4.82 -12.22
N ALA A 207 10.00 4.82 -11.15
CA ALA A 207 9.62 5.41 -9.88
C ALA A 207 9.69 6.95 -9.86
N ASN A 208 8.75 7.55 -9.11
CA ASN A 208 8.88 8.92 -8.63
C ASN A 208 9.92 8.99 -7.48
N LYS A 209 10.55 10.16 -7.27
CA LYS A 209 11.45 10.45 -6.14
C LYS A 209 10.85 10.01 -4.80
N SER A 210 9.56 10.26 -4.63
CA SER A 210 8.76 9.62 -3.59
C SER A 210 8.13 8.38 -4.21
N VAL A 211 8.64 7.20 -3.83
CA VAL A 211 8.25 5.93 -4.44
C VAL A 211 6.72 5.78 -4.41
N HIS A 212 6.12 5.65 -5.60
CA HIS A 212 4.69 5.49 -5.88
C HIS A 212 3.74 6.60 -5.37
N THR A 213 4.17 7.86 -5.32
CA THR A 213 3.29 9.04 -5.13
C THR A 213 3.07 9.85 -6.39
#